data_AF-A0A2P4Q3J9-F1
#
_entry.id   AF-A0A2P4Q3J9-F1
#
_cell.length_a   1.000
_cell.length_b   1.000
_cell.length_c   1.000
_cell.angle_alpha   90.00
_cell.angle_beta   90.00
_cell.angle_gamma   90.00
#
_symmetry.space_group_name_H-M   'P 1'
#
loop_
_entity.id
_entity.type
_entity.pdbx_description
1 polymer ?
#
loop_
_entity_poly.entity_id
_entity_poly.type
_entity_poly.pdbx_seq_one_letter_code
_entity_poly.pdbx_strand_id
1 'polypeptide(L)'
;MESLDDIIEDANKNIKKFLKIVPGGGRKPVYSSKLTHLKISHYYPLSNKKIKGIVHTFPNIIHLDLEGSTEDRIGKTLKLIAKSYPNLEYLNISALHGFKSESDIGLSAIANSCHKLEYLNISGHTGFSEIIICNVICYCQRLQQLNLSYCEITDITIEEIARSCPNLKYLNLRGCYKISKGAVNKLNPNIHIENFEETLSPPDLIEAVRNYLVQNNVFSRQILAQGLQRLLDLSMRDNLQ
;
A
#
# COMPACT_ATOMS: atom_id res chain seq x y z
N MET A 1 -24.80 29.45 -0.05
CA MET A 1 -24.77 28.31 -0.98
C MET A 1 -23.51 28.49 -1.80
N GLU A 2 -22.39 28.02 -1.24
CA GLU A 2 -21.05 28.23 -1.79
C GLU A 2 -20.83 27.30 -2.99
N SER A 3 -20.29 27.88 -4.07
CA SER A 3 -20.02 27.22 -5.34
C SER A 3 -18.87 26.22 -5.22
N LEU A 4 -19.01 25.07 -5.88
CA LEU A 4 -18.10 23.91 -5.90
C LEU A 4 -16.72 24.17 -6.55
N ASP A 5 -16.33 25.42 -6.76
CA ASP A 5 -15.15 25.79 -7.54
C ASP A 5 -13.89 26.09 -6.72
N ASP A 6 -13.93 26.11 -5.39
CA ASP A 6 -12.84 26.68 -4.56
C ASP A 6 -11.91 25.71 -3.79
N ILE A 7 -11.90 24.38 -4.03
CA ILE A 7 -11.09 23.44 -3.18
C ILE A 7 -10.09 22.53 -3.92
N ILE A 8 -9.74 22.77 -5.19
CA ILE A 8 -8.74 21.87 -5.84
C ILE A 8 -7.71 22.66 -6.66
N GLU A 9 -6.74 23.20 -5.94
CA GLU A 9 -5.64 24.03 -6.44
C GLU A 9 -4.41 23.18 -6.85
N ASP A 10 -3.91 23.54 -8.04
CA ASP A 10 -2.52 23.52 -8.51
C ASP A 10 -1.83 22.31 -9.16
N ALA A 11 -2.22 21.05 -8.95
CA ALA A 11 -1.72 19.94 -9.80
C ALA A 11 -2.75 19.43 -10.83
N ASN A 12 -4.01 19.85 -10.67
CA ASN A 12 -5.17 19.26 -11.33
C ASN A 12 -5.61 19.93 -12.64
N LYS A 13 -5.00 21.05 -13.05
CA LYS A 13 -5.45 21.77 -14.25
C LYS A 13 -5.21 21.00 -15.55
N ASN A 14 -4.17 20.15 -15.57
CA ASN A 14 -3.93 19.26 -16.70
C ASN A 14 -4.82 18.00 -16.63
N ILE A 15 -5.03 17.40 -15.46
CA ILE A 15 -5.84 16.18 -15.28
C ILE A 15 -7.34 16.42 -15.53
N LYS A 16 -7.90 17.58 -15.15
CA LYS A 16 -9.30 17.94 -15.41
C LYS A 16 -9.63 18.05 -16.92
N LYS A 17 -8.63 18.27 -17.78
CA LYS A 17 -8.80 18.21 -19.24
C LYS A 17 -8.84 16.76 -19.78
N PHE A 18 -8.22 15.81 -19.07
CA PHE A 18 -8.06 14.41 -19.50
C PHE A 18 -9.20 13.48 -19.04
N LEU A 19 -9.88 13.78 -17.93
CA LEU A 19 -10.89 12.89 -17.34
C LEU A 19 -12.28 13.51 -17.24
N LYS A 20 -12.79 14.11 -18.33
CA LYS A 20 -14.24 14.17 -18.52
C LYS A 20 -14.73 12.76 -18.92
N ILE A 21 -14.69 11.80 -17.99
CA ILE A 21 -15.53 10.61 -18.07
C ILE A 21 -16.94 11.09 -17.77
N VAL A 22 -17.59 11.70 -18.76
CA VAL A 22 -18.97 12.17 -18.63
C VAL A 22 -19.86 10.92 -18.59
N PRO A 23 -20.60 10.66 -17.50
CA PRO A 23 -21.69 9.69 -17.54
C PRO A 23 -22.81 10.33 -18.37
N GLY A 24 -22.97 9.87 -19.61
CA GLY A 24 -24.03 10.32 -20.52
C GLY A 24 -23.74 11.66 -21.20
N GLY A 25 -23.48 11.64 -22.52
CA GLY A 25 -23.55 12.83 -23.36
C GLY A 25 -22.36 13.08 -24.29
N GLY A 26 -22.43 12.51 -25.50
CA GLY A 26 -22.27 13.30 -26.73
C GLY A 26 -20.92 13.37 -27.44
N ARG A 27 -19.75 13.34 -26.78
CA ARG A 27 -18.45 13.37 -27.51
C ARG A 27 -17.41 12.46 -26.88
N LYS A 28 -16.93 11.47 -27.65
CA LYS A 28 -15.75 10.65 -27.28
C LYS A 28 -14.53 11.57 -27.25
N PRO A 29 -13.79 11.66 -26.13
CA PRO A 29 -12.56 12.45 -26.11
C PRO A 29 -11.55 11.86 -27.10
N VAL A 30 -10.79 12.72 -27.78
CA VAL A 30 -9.70 12.30 -28.67
C VAL A 30 -8.46 12.10 -27.81
N TYR A 31 -8.04 10.85 -27.66
CA TYR A 31 -6.91 10.49 -26.82
C TYR A 31 -5.64 10.24 -27.66
N SER A 32 -4.48 10.57 -27.11
CA SER A 32 -3.18 10.23 -27.70
C SER A 32 -2.79 8.80 -27.33
N SER A 33 -2.54 7.94 -28.31
CA SER A 33 -1.99 6.58 -28.11
C SER A 33 -0.55 6.56 -27.59
N LYS A 34 0.10 7.73 -27.54
CA LYS A 34 1.46 7.93 -26.99
C LYS A 34 1.47 8.16 -25.48
N LEU A 35 0.33 8.13 -24.79
CA LEU A 35 0.28 8.31 -23.35
C LEU A 35 1.05 7.19 -22.65
N THR A 36 2.00 7.57 -21.79
CA THR A 36 2.81 6.64 -21.00
C THR A 36 2.57 6.77 -19.49
N HIS A 37 1.98 7.89 -19.05
CA HIS A 37 1.69 8.18 -17.64
C HIS A 37 0.19 8.40 -17.46
N LEU A 38 -0.43 7.66 -16.54
CA LEU A 38 -1.85 7.76 -16.23
C LEU A 38 -2.07 7.71 -14.73
N LYS A 39 -2.79 8.70 -14.21
CA LYS A 39 -3.24 8.78 -12.81
C LYS A 39 -4.75 8.91 -12.76
N ILE A 40 -5.40 8.00 -12.05
CA ILE A 40 -6.84 7.95 -11.78
C ILE A 40 -7.00 7.60 -10.30
N SER A 41 -6.95 8.59 -9.42
CA SER A 41 -7.03 8.39 -7.97
C SER A 41 -8.40 8.78 -7.42
N HIS A 42 -8.83 8.09 -6.36
CA HIS A 42 -10.08 8.31 -5.65
C HIS A 42 -11.33 8.27 -6.54
N TYR A 43 -11.28 7.49 -7.62
CA TYR A 43 -12.41 7.26 -8.53
C TYR A 43 -13.00 5.87 -8.31
N TYR A 44 -13.75 5.71 -7.22
CA TYR A 44 -14.46 4.48 -6.87
C TYR A 44 -15.29 3.83 -7.99
N PRO A 45 -15.86 4.58 -8.97
CA PRO A 45 -16.53 3.95 -10.09
C PRO A 45 -15.60 3.22 -11.09
N LEU A 46 -14.30 3.09 -10.83
CA LEU A 46 -13.32 2.45 -11.72
C LEU A 46 -13.42 0.92 -11.71
N SER A 47 -14.46 0.40 -12.34
CA SER A 47 -14.64 -1.05 -12.46
C SER A 47 -13.62 -1.70 -13.41
N ASN A 48 -13.46 -3.03 -13.27
CA ASN A 48 -12.66 -3.87 -14.18
C ASN A 48 -12.99 -3.64 -15.67
N LYS A 49 -14.25 -3.33 -16.00
CA LYS A 49 -14.69 -3.02 -17.37
C LYS A 49 -14.09 -1.70 -17.88
N LYS A 50 -14.02 -0.67 -17.02
CA LYS A 50 -13.39 0.61 -17.37
C LYS A 50 -11.89 0.46 -17.53
N ILE A 51 -11.23 -0.29 -16.64
CA ILE A 51 -9.80 -0.61 -16.75
C ILE A 51 -9.51 -1.36 -18.05
N LYS A 52 -10.36 -2.32 -18.45
CA LYS A 52 -10.24 -2.98 -19.75
C LYS A 52 -10.30 -2.01 -20.94
N GLY A 53 -11.15 -0.99 -20.87
CA GLY A 53 -11.19 0.07 -21.88
C GLY A 53 -9.92 0.93 -21.88
N ILE A 54 -9.39 1.24 -20.71
CA ILE A 54 -8.14 2.01 -20.53
C ILE A 54 -6.97 1.28 -21.16
N VAL A 55 -6.75 0.00 -20.81
CA VAL A 55 -5.60 -0.77 -21.35
C VAL A 55 -5.67 -0.97 -22.86
N HIS A 56 -6.87 -1.00 -23.44
CA HIS A 56 -7.05 -1.05 -24.88
C HIS A 56 -6.76 0.30 -25.56
N THR A 57 -7.09 1.40 -24.89
CA THR A 57 -6.92 2.76 -25.43
C THR A 57 -5.46 3.24 -25.31
N PHE A 58 -4.77 2.87 -24.23
CA PHE A 58 -3.43 3.34 -23.89
C PHE A 58 -2.48 2.15 -23.71
N PRO A 59 -1.99 1.53 -24.79
CA PRO A 59 -1.21 0.29 -24.69
C PRO A 59 0.22 0.47 -24.14
N ASN A 60 0.70 1.70 -23.99
CA ASN A 60 2.11 2.01 -23.70
C ASN A 60 2.34 2.65 -22.31
N ILE A 61 1.48 2.36 -21.34
CA ILE A 61 1.63 2.91 -19.99
C ILE A 61 2.86 2.30 -19.30
N ILE A 62 3.72 3.19 -18.77
CA ILE A 62 4.87 2.85 -17.91
C ILE A 62 4.65 3.35 -16.47
N HIS A 63 3.77 4.33 -16.27
CA HIS A 63 3.45 4.88 -14.97
C HIS A 63 1.94 4.89 -14.74
N LEU A 64 1.47 4.04 -13.82
CA LEU A 64 0.06 3.84 -13.52
C LEU A 64 -0.23 4.09 -12.04
N ASP A 65 -1.07 5.08 -11.77
CA ASP A 65 -1.55 5.40 -10.43
C ASP A 65 -3.06 5.25 -10.35
N LEU A 66 -3.53 4.31 -9.53
CA LEU A 66 -4.92 3.97 -9.29
C LEU A 66 -5.32 4.09 -7.81
N GLU A 67 -4.57 4.87 -7.02
CA GLU A 67 -4.77 5.04 -5.58
C GLU A 67 -6.24 5.29 -5.21
N GLY A 68 -6.77 4.50 -4.28
CA GLY A 68 -8.14 4.66 -3.78
C GLY A 68 -9.24 4.47 -4.82
N SER A 69 -8.90 3.97 -6.02
CA SER A 69 -9.86 3.72 -7.10
C SER A 69 -10.15 2.23 -7.31
N THR A 70 -9.48 1.34 -6.57
CA THR A 70 -9.60 -0.11 -6.75
C THR A 70 -10.73 -0.68 -5.91
N GLU A 71 -11.66 -1.40 -6.53
CA GLU A 71 -12.70 -2.18 -5.85
C GLU A 71 -12.11 -3.43 -5.15
N ASP A 72 -12.89 -4.07 -4.26
CA ASP A 72 -12.52 -5.24 -3.45
C ASP A 72 -11.96 -6.43 -4.25
N ARG A 73 -12.14 -6.49 -5.57
CA ARG A 73 -11.68 -7.59 -6.45
C ARG A 73 -10.60 -7.15 -7.44
N ILE A 74 -9.52 -6.59 -6.92
CA ILE A 74 -8.40 -6.07 -7.73
C ILE A 74 -7.63 -7.16 -8.49
N GLY A 75 -7.64 -8.41 -8.05
CA GLY A 75 -6.84 -9.50 -8.65
C GLY A 75 -7.02 -9.67 -10.17
N LYS A 76 -8.24 -9.57 -10.71
CA LYS A 76 -8.50 -9.63 -12.16
C LYS A 76 -7.91 -8.43 -12.91
N THR A 77 -7.96 -7.26 -12.28
CA THR A 77 -7.40 -6.02 -12.82
C THR A 77 -5.87 -6.08 -12.86
N LEU A 78 -5.22 -6.56 -11.80
CA LEU A 78 -3.77 -6.70 -11.78
C LEU A 78 -3.26 -7.68 -12.85
N LYS A 79 -3.96 -8.79 -13.08
CA LYS A 79 -3.63 -9.70 -14.20
C LYS A 79 -3.69 -9.00 -15.55
N LEU A 80 -4.69 -8.15 -15.76
CA LEU A 80 -4.85 -7.41 -17.00
C LEU A 80 -3.76 -6.36 -17.16
N ILE A 81 -3.46 -5.60 -16.11
CA ILE A 81 -2.37 -4.62 -16.06
C ILE A 81 -1.03 -5.31 -16.37
N ALA A 82 -0.72 -6.42 -15.71
CA ALA A 82 0.51 -7.19 -15.91
C ALA A 82 0.69 -7.61 -17.38
N LYS A 83 -0.38 -8.13 -18.00
CA LYS A 83 -0.37 -8.55 -19.40
C LYS A 83 -0.23 -7.37 -20.37
N SER A 84 -0.89 -6.25 -20.07
CA SER A 84 -0.93 -5.10 -20.96
C SER A 84 0.32 -4.24 -20.87
N TYR A 85 0.93 -4.12 -19.69
CA TYR A 85 2.04 -3.20 -19.41
C TYR A 85 3.26 -3.94 -18.85
N PRO A 86 3.94 -4.81 -19.63
CA PRO A 86 5.14 -5.51 -19.16
C PRO A 86 6.32 -4.57 -18.88
N ASN A 87 6.30 -3.35 -19.43
CA ASN A 87 7.32 -2.33 -19.23
C ASN A 87 6.97 -1.34 -18.10
N LEU A 88 6.06 -1.70 -17.20
CA LEU A 88 5.65 -0.82 -16.11
C LEU A 88 6.83 -0.54 -15.17
N GLU A 89 7.03 0.75 -14.88
CA GLU A 89 8.09 1.27 -14.00
C GLU A 89 7.50 1.84 -12.70
N TYR A 90 6.26 2.33 -12.75
CA TYR A 90 5.55 2.84 -11.57
C TYR A 90 4.16 2.24 -11.48
N LEU A 91 3.86 1.64 -10.33
CA LEU A 91 2.53 1.15 -9.99
C LEU A 91 2.11 1.62 -8.60
N ASN A 92 1.05 2.42 -8.55
CA ASN A 92 0.34 2.72 -7.31
C ASN A 92 -1.06 2.12 -7.37
N ILE A 93 -1.35 1.18 -6.48
CA ILE A 93 -2.66 0.55 -6.33
C ILE A 93 -3.14 0.63 -4.89
N SER A 94 -2.62 1.55 -4.09
CA SER A 94 -2.96 1.66 -2.66
C SER A 94 -4.47 1.72 -2.43
N ALA A 95 -4.91 1.04 -1.38
CA ALA A 95 -6.30 1.10 -0.92
C ALA A 95 -6.43 2.02 0.29
N LEU A 96 -7.59 2.67 0.41
CA LEU A 96 -7.93 3.52 1.55
C LEU A 96 -8.54 2.73 2.72
N HIS A 97 -9.03 1.52 2.45
CA HIS A 97 -9.71 0.66 3.42
C HIS A 97 -9.18 -0.77 3.27
N GLY A 98 -8.76 -1.37 4.38
CA GLY A 98 -8.20 -2.73 4.42
C GLY A 98 -9.23 -3.79 4.11
N PHE A 99 -9.23 -4.31 2.89
CA PHE A 99 -10.09 -5.43 2.51
C PHE A 99 -9.27 -6.68 2.19
N LYS A 100 -9.73 -7.81 2.74
CA LYS A 100 -9.18 -9.14 2.48
C LYS A 100 -9.83 -9.69 1.21
N SER A 101 -9.03 -9.92 0.17
CA SER A 101 -9.49 -10.44 -1.11
C SER A 101 -8.45 -11.34 -1.71
N GLU A 102 -8.86 -12.39 -2.43
CA GLU A 102 -7.99 -13.31 -3.19
C GLU A 102 -7.28 -12.57 -4.33
N SER A 103 -6.27 -11.77 -3.97
CA SER A 103 -5.59 -10.86 -4.89
C SER A 103 -4.14 -11.29 -5.17
N ASP A 104 -3.63 -12.31 -4.47
CA ASP A 104 -2.31 -12.90 -4.71
C ASP A 104 -2.13 -13.32 -6.16
N ILE A 105 -3.14 -13.91 -6.81
CA ILE A 105 -3.01 -14.31 -8.21
C ILE A 105 -2.85 -13.11 -9.14
N GLY A 106 -3.39 -11.95 -8.75
CA GLY A 106 -3.20 -10.70 -9.48
C GLY A 106 -1.80 -10.15 -9.30
N LEU A 107 -1.34 -10.06 -8.05
CA LEU A 107 -0.01 -9.56 -7.72
C LEU A 107 1.10 -10.51 -8.21
N SER A 108 0.84 -11.82 -8.28
CA SER A 108 1.69 -12.82 -8.93
C SER A 108 1.91 -12.52 -10.40
N ALA A 109 0.86 -12.11 -11.12
CA ALA A 109 1.01 -11.75 -12.52
C ALA A 109 1.91 -10.51 -12.68
N ILE A 110 1.81 -9.54 -11.77
CA ILE A 110 2.70 -8.36 -11.73
C ILE A 110 4.15 -8.81 -11.51
N ALA A 111 4.41 -9.64 -10.49
CA ALA A 111 5.75 -10.16 -10.20
C ALA A 111 6.38 -10.88 -11.41
N ASN A 112 5.58 -11.64 -12.16
CA ASN A 112 6.03 -12.42 -13.32
C ASN A 112 6.14 -11.64 -14.63
N SER A 113 5.66 -10.39 -14.69
CA SER A 113 5.59 -9.63 -15.96
C SER A 113 6.29 -8.28 -15.90
N CYS A 114 6.21 -7.58 -14.76
CA CYS A 114 6.58 -6.18 -14.62
C CYS A 114 7.97 -6.02 -13.97
N HIS A 115 8.99 -6.70 -14.49
CA HIS A 115 10.36 -6.69 -13.93
C HIS A 115 11.08 -5.33 -14.00
N LYS A 116 10.48 -4.34 -14.67
CA LYS A 116 10.99 -2.96 -14.77
C LYS A 116 10.51 -2.05 -13.65
N LEU A 117 9.68 -2.54 -12.72
CA LEU A 117 9.15 -1.74 -11.63
C LEU A 117 10.27 -1.12 -10.78
N GLU A 118 10.19 0.20 -10.64
CA GLU A 118 11.04 1.04 -9.80
C GLU A 118 10.25 1.61 -8.61
N TYR A 119 8.95 1.79 -8.77
CA TYR A 119 8.04 2.23 -7.72
C TYR A 119 6.86 1.26 -7.57
N LEU A 120 6.62 0.82 -6.35
CA LEU A 120 5.44 0.04 -6.00
C LEU A 120 4.80 0.54 -4.71
N ASN A 121 3.52 0.87 -4.80
CA ASN A 121 2.69 1.12 -3.63
C ASN A 121 1.49 0.16 -3.61
N ILE A 122 1.48 -0.74 -2.63
CA ILE A 122 0.39 -1.68 -2.34
C ILE A 122 -0.21 -1.46 -0.95
N SER A 123 0.05 -0.29 -0.35
CA SER A 123 -0.40 0.02 1.01
C SER A 123 -1.91 -0.11 1.18
N GLY A 124 -2.33 -0.49 2.38
CA GLY A 124 -3.75 -0.61 2.73
C GLY A 124 -4.42 -1.86 2.16
N HIS A 125 -3.71 -2.73 1.43
CA HIS A 125 -4.22 -4.05 1.04
C HIS A 125 -3.80 -5.10 2.08
N THR A 126 -4.73 -5.47 2.96
CA THR A 126 -4.53 -6.57 3.93
C THR A 126 -4.81 -7.95 3.32
N GLY A 127 -5.27 -8.00 2.07
CA GLY A 127 -5.55 -9.23 1.34
C GLY A 127 -4.34 -9.90 0.66
N PHE A 128 -3.20 -9.22 0.55
CA PHE A 128 -1.99 -9.82 -0.02
C PHE A 128 -1.25 -10.62 1.04
N SER A 129 -0.94 -11.88 0.75
CA SER A 129 -0.09 -12.69 1.63
C SER A 129 1.35 -12.19 1.63
N GLU A 130 2.06 -12.38 2.74
CA GLU A 130 3.51 -12.11 2.82
C GLU A 130 4.27 -12.86 1.71
N ILE A 131 3.88 -14.10 1.40
CA ILE A 131 4.49 -14.91 0.35
C ILE A 131 4.48 -14.18 -1.00
N ILE A 132 3.34 -13.60 -1.38
CA ILE A 132 3.26 -12.93 -2.68
C ILE A 132 3.99 -11.58 -2.68
N ILE A 133 4.04 -10.89 -1.55
CA ILE A 133 4.80 -9.64 -1.40
C ILE A 133 6.30 -9.95 -1.58
N CYS A 134 6.81 -11.00 -0.91
CA CYS A 134 8.18 -11.48 -1.08
C CYS A 134 8.49 -11.87 -2.53
N ASN A 135 7.55 -12.52 -3.23
CA ASN A 135 7.72 -12.83 -4.65
C ASN A 135 7.89 -11.57 -5.50
N VAL A 136 7.07 -10.54 -5.29
CA VAL A 136 7.22 -9.27 -6.02
C VAL A 136 8.59 -8.64 -5.75
N ILE A 137 9.02 -8.60 -4.49
CA ILE A 137 10.33 -8.09 -4.08
C ILE A 137 11.47 -8.87 -4.76
N CYS A 138 11.37 -10.19 -4.81
CA CYS A 138 12.36 -11.07 -5.44
C CYS A 138 12.48 -10.85 -6.96
N TYR A 139 11.35 -10.69 -7.66
CA TYR A 139 11.32 -10.57 -9.13
C TYR A 139 11.40 -9.13 -9.67
N CYS A 140 11.15 -8.11 -8.83
CA CYS A 140 11.22 -6.69 -9.20
C CYS A 140 12.48 -6.03 -8.64
N GLN A 141 13.65 -6.50 -9.07
CA GLN A 141 14.95 -6.10 -8.50
C GLN A 141 15.37 -4.65 -8.84
N ARG A 142 14.60 -3.97 -9.71
CA ARG A 142 14.77 -2.55 -10.04
C ARG A 142 14.05 -1.61 -9.07
N LEU A 143 13.36 -2.13 -8.07
CA LEU A 143 12.65 -1.33 -7.08
C LEU A 143 13.59 -0.33 -6.39
N GLN A 144 13.16 0.93 -6.41
CA GLN A 144 13.79 2.08 -5.75
C GLN A 144 12.91 2.63 -4.63
N GLN A 145 11.58 2.51 -4.77
CA GLN A 145 10.62 2.95 -3.75
C GLN A 145 9.55 1.89 -3.53
N LEU A 146 9.35 1.51 -2.26
CA LEU A 146 8.40 0.50 -1.88
C LEU A 146 7.56 0.96 -0.69
N ASN A 147 6.24 0.97 -0.84
CA ASN A 147 5.32 1.27 0.24
C ASN A 147 4.48 0.03 0.58
N LEU A 148 4.73 -0.50 1.78
CA LEU A 148 4.06 -1.67 2.35
C LEU A 148 3.21 -1.29 3.57
N SER A 149 2.84 -0.02 3.71
CA SER A 149 2.10 0.45 4.88
C SER A 149 0.81 -0.36 5.08
N TYR A 150 0.58 -0.80 6.31
CA TYR A 150 -0.57 -1.60 6.72
C TYR A 150 -0.67 -2.98 6.02
N CYS A 151 0.44 -3.52 5.50
CA CYS A 151 0.51 -4.90 5.05
C CYS A 151 0.81 -5.86 6.23
N GLU A 152 0.28 -7.08 6.16
CA GLU A 152 0.56 -8.13 7.16
C GLU A 152 1.90 -8.83 6.84
N ILE A 153 3.01 -8.16 7.19
CA ILE A 153 4.39 -8.63 6.91
C ILE A 153 5.22 -8.77 8.19
N THR A 154 6.27 -9.58 8.13
CA THR A 154 7.19 -9.89 9.23
C THR A 154 8.64 -9.63 8.83
N ASP A 155 9.58 -9.99 9.73
CA ASP A 155 11.02 -9.96 9.47
C ASP A 155 11.43 -10.70 8.18
N ILE A 156 10.67 -11.72 7.76
CA ILE A 156 10.90 -12.45 6.51
C ILE A 156 10.88 -11.50 5.30
N THR A 157 9.91 -10.60 5.24
CA THR A 157 9.81 -9.60 4.17
C THR A 157 11.02 -8.66 4.17
N ILE A 158 11.50 -8.26 5.35
CA ILE A 158 12.66 -7.36 5.47
C ILE A 158 13.96 -8.06 5.02
N GLU A 159 14.14 -9.33 5.37
CA GLU A 159 15.27 -10.14 4.90
C GLU A 159 15.24 -10.32 3.37
N GLU A 160 14.06 -10.51 2.80
CA GLU A 160 13.88 -10.59 1.35
C GLU A 160 14.23 -9.26 0.66
N ILE A 161 13.80 -8.11 1.21
CA ILE A 161 14.17 -6.79 0.70
C ILE A 161 15.70 -6.61 0.72
N ALA A 162 16.34 -6.94 1.84
CA ALA A 162 17.79 -6.81 2.00
C ALA A 162 18.56 -7.63 0.95
N ARG A 163 18.02 -8.79 0.55
CA ARG A 163 18.64 -9.70 -0.42
C ARG A 163 18.34 -9.31 -1.88
N SER A 164 17.14 -8.84 -2.18
CA SER A 164 16.63 -8.78 -3.56
C SER A 164 16.51 -7.36 -4.15
N CYS A 165 16.55 -6.31 -3.32
CA CYS A 165 16.39 -4.93 -3.78
C CYS A 165 17.65 -4.06 -3.52
N PRO A 166 18.75 -4.26 -4.26
CA PRO A 166 20.02 -3.55 -4.02
C PRO A 166 19.93 -2.04 -4.30
N ASN A 167 18.95 -1.61 -5.09
CA ASN A 167 18.74 -0.21 -5.49
C ASN A 167 17.63 0.49 -4.71
N LEU A 168 17.08 -0.16 -3.67
CA LEU A 168 16.02 0.45 -2.87
C LEU A 168 16.57 1.70 -2.16
N LYS A 169 15.80 2.79 -2.21
CA LYS A 169 16.13 4.09 -1.62
C LYS A 169 15.09 4.53 -0.59
N TYR A 170 13.85 4.08 -0.74
CA TYR A 170 12.73 4.46 0.11
C TYR A 170 11.90 3.24 0.47
N LEU A 171 11.62 3.05 1.76
CA LEU A 171 10.77 2.01 2.29
C LEU A 171 9.80 2.58 3.35
N ASN A 172 8.51 2.39 3.16
CA ASN A 172 7.50 2.78 4.14
C ASN A 172 6.88 1.54 4.80
N LEU A 173 6.98 1.47 6.13
CA LEU A 173 6.54 0.34 6.96
C LEU A 173 5.46 0.75 7.97
N ARG A 174 4.75 1.85 7.74
CA ARG A 174 3.71 2.33 8.66
C ARG A 174 2.71 1.23 8.98
N GLY A 175 2.47 0.97 10.26
CA GLY A 175 1.48 -0.02 10.69
C GLY A 175 1.88 -1.49 10.48
N CYS A 176 3.14 -1.77 10.10
CA CYS A 176 3.68 -3.12 9.99
C CYS A 176 4.26 -3.58 11.35
N TYR A 177 3.38 -3.92 12.28
CA TYR A 177 3.71 -4.13 13.70
C TYR A 177 4.47 -5.43 14.02
N LYS A 178 4.60 -6.37 13.07
CA LYS A 178 5.28 -7.67 13.26
C LYS A 178 6.74 -7.65 12.79
N ILE A 179 7.32 -6.47 12.60
CA ILE A 179 8.70 -6.28 12.17
C ILE A 179 9.54 -5.85 13.37
N SER A 180 10.64 -6.56 13.61
CA SER A 180 11.62 -6.22 14.63
C SER A 180 12.59 -5.15 14.12
N LYS A 181 13.08 -4.33 15.05
CA LYS A 181 14.19 -3.40 14.78
C LYS A 181 15.46 -4.13 14.34
N GLY A 182 15.68 -5.35 14.86
CA GLY A 182 16.79 -6.20 14.46
C GLY A 182 16.77 -6.54 12.97
N ALA A 183 15.60 -6.85 12.42
CA ALA A 183 15.46 -7.09 10.98
C ALA A 183 15.70 -5.82 10.16
N VAL A 184 15.13 -4.69 10.58
CA VAL A 184 15.33 -3.39 9.92
C VAL A 184 16.81 -3.01 9.87
N ASN A 185 17.57 -3.26 10.94
CA ASN A 185 19.01 -2.99 10.98
C ASN A 185 19.84 -3.83 9.99
N LYS A 186 19.27 -4.89 9.39
CA LYS A 186 19.93 -5.66 8.32
C LYS A 186 19.81 -5.01 6.95
N LEU A 187 18.93 -4.01 6.78
CA LEU A 187 18.77 -3.29 5.52
C LEU A 187 19.99 -2.42 5.21
N ASN A 188 20.16 -2.08 3.94
CA ASN A 188 21.18 -1.12 3.52
C ASN A 188 20.93 0.22 4.23
N PRO A 189 21.92 0.78 4.95
CA PRO A 189 21.75 2.02 5.72
C PRO A 189 21.42 3.26 4.87
N ASN A 190 21.61 3.18 3.54
CA ASN A 190 21.23 4.25 2.61
C ASN A 190 19.72 4.22 2.24
N ILE A 191 18.97 3.21 2.67
CA ILE A 191 17.52 3.18 2.50
C ILE A 191 16.90 4.14 3.52
N HIS A 192 16.16 5.13 3.04
CA HIS A 192 15.31 5.96 3.88
C HIS A 192 14.08 5.15 4.29
N ILE A 193 13.93 4.95 5.60
CA ILE A 193 12.81 4.19 6.18
C ILE A 193 11.87 5.16 6.88
N GLU A 194 10.60 5.18 6.47
CA GLU A 194 9.58 6.01 7.09
C GLU A 194 8.60 5.21 7.94
N ASN A 195 8.10 5.87 8.98
CA ASN A 195 6.97 5.43 9.81
C ASN A 195 7.16 4.04 10.43
N PHE A 196 8.40 3.63 10.68
CA PHE A 196 8.68 2.46 11.50
C PHE A 196 8.61 2.85 12.98
N GLU A 197 7.52 2.46 13.63
CA GLU A 197 7.39 2.53 15.09
C GLU A 197 7.83 1.17 15.67
N GLU A 198 8.85 1.17 16.52
CA GLU A 198 9.33 -0.03 17.19
C GLU A 198 8.21 -0.61 18.04
N THR A 199 7.71 -1.80 17.69
CA THR A 199 6.84 -2.54 18.58
C THR A 199 7.69 -3.07 19.73
N LEU A 200 7.45 -2.56 20.94
CA LEU A 200 8.04 -3.11 22.15
C LEU A 200 7.73 -4.61 22.18
N SER A 201 8.78 -5.43 22.26
CA SER A 201 8.58 -6.86 22.48
C SER A 201 7.82 -7.05 23.80
N PRO A 202 7.06 -8.15 24.01
CA PRO A 202 6.37 -8.36 25.28
C PRO A 202 7.29 -8.23 26.51
N PRO A 203 8.55 -8.74 26.50
CA PRO A 203 9.53 -8.44 27.55
C PRO A 203 9.83 -6.95 27.73
N ASP A 204 10.08 -6.21 26.65
CA ASP A 204 10.38 -4.77 26.72
C ASP A 204 9.17 -3.95 27.18
N LEU A 205 7.96 -4.38 26.81
CA LEU A 205 6.71 -3.80 27.28
C LEU A 205 6.52 -4.06 28.78
N ILE A 206 6.77 -5.28 29.25
CA ILE A 206 6.73 -5.63 30.68
C ILE A 206 7.76 -4.80 31.45
N GLU A 207 8.98 -4.67 30.92
CA GLU A 207 10.07 -3.86 31.50
C GLU A 207 9.65 -2.38 31.58
N ALA A 208 9.12 -1.82 30.49
CA ALA A 208 8.64 -0.44 30.41
C ALA A 208 7.48 -0.18 31.39
N VAL A 209 6.51 -1.10 31.44
CA VAL A 209 5.40 -1.05 32.40
C VAL A 209 5.92 -1.16 33.83
N ARG A 210 6.85 -2.07 34.13
CA ARG A 210 7.47 -2.22 35.45
C ARG A 210 8.17 -0.93 35.86
N ASN A 211 9.00 -0.36 35.00
CA ASN A 211 9.72 0.88 35.26
C ASN A 211 8.75 2.05 35.50
N TYR A 212 7.68 2.15 34.71
CA TYR A 212 6.62 3.14 34.90
C TYR A 212 5.91 2.97 36.25
N LEU A 213 5.57 1.74 36.64
CA LEU A 213 4.94 1.45 37.92
C LEU A 213 5.87 1.73 39.11
N VAL A 214 7.18 1.50 38.96
CA VAL A 214 8.18 1.81 39.99
C VAL A 214 8.34 3.33 40.17
N GLN A 215 8.34 4.09 39.09
CA GLN A 215 8.54 5.55 39.12
C GLN A 215 7.30 6.34 39.59
N ASN A 216 6.09 5.77 39.49
CA ASN A 216 4.85 6.48 39.79
C ASN A 216 4.15 6.01 41.07
N ASN A 217 3.39 6.93 41.68
CA ASN A 217 2.68 6.70 42.95
C ASN A 217 1.54 5.67 42.83
N VAL A 218 1.00 5.26 43.99
CA VAL A 218 -0.05 4.22 44.12
C VAL A 218 -1.27 4.48 43.20
N PHE A 219 -1.66 5.74 43.04
CA PHE A 219 -2.78 6.14 42.20
C PHE A 219 -2.54 5.84 40.71
N SER A 220 -1.33 6.12 40.23
CA SER A 220 -0.93 5.85 38.84
C SER A 220 -0.90 4.33 38.55
N ARG A 221 -0.54 3.51 39.54
CA ARG A 221 -0.58 2.04 39.44
C ARG A 221 -2.01 1.52 39.30
N GLN A 222 -2.97 2.11 40.02
CA GLN A 222 -4.38 1.73 39.94
C GLN A 222 -5.00 2.10 38.58
N ILE A 223 -4.67 3.27 38.03
CA ILE A 223 -5.14 3.68 36.69
C ILE A 223 -4.62 2.72 35.62
N LEU A 224 -3.33 2.34 35.67
CA LEU A 224 -2.76 1.42 34.70
C LEU A 224 -3.38 0.02 34.79
N ALA A 225 -3.60 -0.49 36.01
CA ALA A 225 -4.25 -1.78 36.24
C ALA A 225 -5.68 -1.81 35.69
N GLN A 226 -6.44 -0.72 35.88
CA GLN A 226 -7.79 -0.58 35.31
C GLN A 226 -7.77 -0.47 33.78
N GLY A 227 -6.77 0.22 33.22
CA GLY A 227 -6.57 0.32 31.77
C GLY A 227 -6.27 -1.03 31.11
N LEU A 228 -5.35 -1.80 31.71
CA LEU A 228 -4.98 -3.14 31.23
C LEU A 228 -6.14 -4.14 31.36
N GLN A 229 -6.89 -4.10 32.48
CA GLN A 229 -8.08 -4.94 32.65
C GLN A 229 -9.13 -4.66 31.57
N ARG A 230 -9.38 -3.37 31.26
CA ARG A 230 -10.29 -2.99 30.16
C ARG A 230 -9.80 -3.47 28.80
N LEU A 231 -8.50 -3.41 28.51
CA LEU A 231 -7.94 -3.92 27.25
C LEU A 231 -8.09 -5.44 27.14
N LEU A 232 -7.89 -6.17 28.23
CA LEU A 232 -8.15 -7.62 28.28
C LEU A 232 -9.63 -7.93 28.06
N ASP A 233 -10.52 -7.22 28.76
CA ASP A 233 -11.97 -7.39 28.61
C ASP A 233 -12.47 -7.07 27.19
N LEU A 234 -11.83 -6.11 26.49
CA LEU A 234 -12.10 -5.79 25.09
C LEU A 234 -11.60 -6.90 24.16
N SER A 235 -10.37 -7.39 24.33
CA SER A 235 -9.81 -8.50 23.54
C SER A 235 -10.60 -9.81 23.68
N MET A 236 -11.23 -10.04 24.84
CA MET A 236 -12.09 -11.20 25.09
C MET A 236 -13.45 -11.09 24.41
N ARG A 237 -13.96 -9.87 24.20
CA ARG A 237 -15.20 -9.63 23.45
C ARG A 237 -15.00 -9.81 21.94
N ASP A 238 -13.84 -9.43 21.43
CA ASP A 238 -13.50 -9.58 20.01
C ASP A 238 -13.26 -11.04 19.60
N ASN A 239 -13.01 -11.95 20.55
CA ASN A 239 -12.89 -13.40 20.33
C ASN A 239 -14.21 -14.18 20.44
N LEU A 240 -15.34 -13.50 20.69
CA LEU A 240 -16.67 -14.10 20.86
C LEU A 240 -17.69 -13.67 19.78
N GLN A 241 -17.24 -13.00 18.71
CA GLN A 241 -18.02 -12.72 17.49
C GLN A 241 -17.40 -13.45 16.28
#